data_AF-A0A512M4D0-F1
#
_entry.id   AF-A0A512M4D0-F1
#
_cell.length_a   1.000
_cell.length_b   1.000
_cell.length_c   1.000
_cell.angle_alpha   90.00
_cell.angle_beta   90.00
_cell.angle_gamma   90.00
#
_symmetry.space_group_name_H-M   'P 1'
#
loop_
_entity.id
_entity.type
_entity.pdbx_description
1 polymer ?
#
loop_
_entity_poly.entity_id
_entity_poly.type
_entity_poly.pdbx_seq_one_letter_code
_entity_poly.pdbx_strand_id
1 'polypeptide(L)'
;MIDRFNDLPLEVRKQIQLWLCTEAIRVWERHCEKNPAMAYVETVCGTRQVVDVSLPAAALRCVIEGKDVEKVKSRYGEPIAAMQDEGLVFPDEVTFAYYAIYNLFGRHVLGRAIDDWLIANQALSAQGTQANFRVMLGAAFAAAGVDSDD
;
A
#
# COMPACT_ATOMS: atom_id res chain seq x y z
N MET A 1 15.40 13.82 -2.83
CA MET A 1 14.12 13.13 -3.17
C MET A 1 13.27 12.91 -1.94
N ILE A 2 13.79 12.22 -0.91
CA ILE A 2 13.11 12.12 0.40
C ILE A 2 12.92 13.49 1.05
N ASP A 3 13.96 14.33 1.07
CA ASP A 3 13.89 15.67 1.68
C ASP A 3 12.84 16.53 0.97
N ARG A 4 12.92 16.59 -0.36
CA ARG A 4 11.91 17.25 -1.20
C ARG A 4 10.49 16.73 -0.94
N PHE A 5 10.28 15.42 -0.76
CA PHE A 5 8.96 14.90 -0.42
C PHE A 5 8.51 15.32 0.99
N ASN A 6 9.39 15.26 1.97
CA ASN A 6 9.10 15.59 3.36
C ASN A 6 8.80 17.08 3.56
N ASP A 7 9.36 17.96 2.72
CA ASP A 7 9.11 19.40 2.76
C ASP A 7 7.74 19.79 2.16
N LEU A 8 7.05 18.86 1.48
CA LEU A 8 5.73 19.14 0.90
C LEU A 8 4.63 19.19 1.97
N PRO A 9 3.57 20.00 1.75
CA PRO A 9 2.37 19.97 2.58
C PRO A 9 1.74 18.57 2.65
N LEU A 10 1.14 18.23 3.79
CA LEU A 10 0.55 16.90 4.03
C LEU A 10 -0.43 16.47 2.94
N GLU A 11 -1.29 17.38 2.45
CA GLU A 11 -2.24 17.08 1.38
C GLU A 11 -1.55 16.71 0.06
N VAL A 12 -0.45 17.39 -0.27
CA VAL A 12 0.34 17.08 -1.47
C VAL A 12 1.05 15.74 -1.30
N ARG A 13 1.62 15.46 -0.12
CA ARG A 13 2.21 14.15 0.18
C ARG A 13 1.18 13.03 0.06
N LYS A 14 -0.05 13.25 0.55
CA LYS A 14 -1.16 12.31 0.42
C LYS A 14 -1.53 12.06 -1.05
N GLN A 15 -1.58 13.09 -1.89
CA GLN A 15 -1.85 12.94 -3.33
C GLN A 15 -0.76 12.10 -4.02
N ILE A 16 0.51 12.35 -3.71
CA ILE A 16 1.63 11.57 -4.24
C ILE A 16 1.54 10.11 -3.80
N GLN A 17 1.28 9.86 -2.51
CA GLN A 17 1.13 8.49 -2.00
C GLN A 17 -0.07 7.78 -2.63
N LEU A 18 -1.21 8.46 -2.82
CA LEU A 18 -2.38 7.92 -3.50
C LEU A 18 -2.07 7.52 -4.94
N TRP A 19 -1.34 8.36 -5.68
CA TRP A 19 -0.92 8.06 -7.04
C TRP A 19 -0.01 6.83 -7.07
N LEU A 20 1.02 6.79 -6.20
CA LEU A 20 1.95 5.67 -6.11
C LEU A 20 1.26 4.37 -5.68
N CYS A 21 0.34 4.41 -4.72
CA CYS A 21 -0.45 3.25 -4.30
C CYS A 21 -1.43 2.77 -5.37
N THR A 22 -1.95 3.67 -6.21
CA THR A 22 -2.77 3.32 -7.39
C THR A 22 -1.95 2.56 -8.44
N GLU A 23 -0.65 2.80 -8.51
CA GLU A 23 0.25 2.03 -9.37
C GLU A 23 0.70 0.72 -8.69
N ALA A 24 0.95 0.74 -7.38
CA ALA A 24 1.31 -0.45 -6.61
C ALA A 24 0.20 -1.51 -6.59
N ILE A 25 -1.07 -1.11 -6.60
CA ILE A 25 -2.18 -2.07 -6.60
C ILE A 25 -2.17 -2.98 -7.83
N ARG A 26 -1.63 -2.54 -8.98
CA ARG A 26 -1.52 -3.36 -10.19
C ARG A 26 -0.58 -4.56 -9.99
N VAL A 27 0.42 -4.42 -9.12
CA VAL A 27 1.34 -5.50 -8.74
C VAL A 27 0.57 -6.56 -7.95
N TRP A 28 -0.25 -6.12 -7.00
CA TRP A 28 -1.14 -6.99 -6.23
C TRP A 28 -2.17 -7.70 -7.10
N GLU A 29 -2.86 -6.97 -7.98
CA GLU A 29 -3.89 -7.52 -8.88
C GLU A 29 -3.30 -8.60 -9.81
N ARG A 30 -2.15 -8.32 -10.43
CA ARG A 30 -1.43 -9.28 -11.28
C ARG A 30 -1.00 -10.53 -10.51
N HIS A 31 -0.62 -10.37 -9.24
CA HIS A 31 -0.30 -11.52 -8.38
C HIS A 31 -1.54 -12.37 -8.09
N CYS A 32 -2.66 -11.74 -7.77
CA CYS A 32 -3.94 -12.41 -7.51
C CYS A 32 -4.48 -13.15 -8.74
N GLU A 33 -4.34 -12.58 -9.94
CA GLU A 33 -4.74 -13.24 -11.19
C GLU A 33 -4.00 -14.57 -11.40
N LYS A 34 -2.71 -14.61 -11.05
CA LYS A 34 -1.89 -15.82 -11.15
C LYS A 34 -2.13 -16.79 -9.98
N ASN A 35 -2.60 -16.30 -8.85
CA ASN A 35 -2.76 -17.04 -7.60
C ASN A 35 -4.16 -16.80 -6.97
N PRO A 36 -5.26 -17.19 -7.63
CA PRO A 36 -6.61 -16.81 -7.19
C PRO A 36 -7.08 -17.52 -5.90
N ALA A 37 -6.39 -18.58 -5.47
CA ALA A 37 -6.78 -19.41 -4.33
C ALA A 37 -5.71 -19.41 -3.21
N MET A 38 -5.05 -18.27 -2.99
CA MET A 38 -4.10 -18.11 -1.90
C MET A 38 -4.78 -18.35 -0.54
N ALA A 39 -4.11 -19.12 0.31
CA ALA A 39 -4.57 -19.44 1.64
C ALA A 39 -3.40 -19.36 2.61
N TYR A 40 -3.72 -19.07 3.87
CA TYR A 40 -2.77 -19.01 4.97
C TYR A 40 -3.38 -19.63 6.21
N VAL A 41 -2.58 -19.84 7.25
CA VAL A 41 -3.04 -20.33 8.55
C VAL A 41 -2.96 -19.18 9.52
N GLU A 42 -4.07 -18.83 10.16
CA GLU A 42 -4.08 -17.80 11.20
C GLU A 42 -3.29 -18.28 12.42
N THR A 43 -2.57 -17.36 13.06
CA THR A 43 -1.70 -17.71 14.20
C THR A 43 -2.48 -17.91 15.49
N VAL A 44 -3.69 -17.35 15.59
CA VAL A 44 -4.51 -17.40 16.82
C VAL A 44 -5.20 -18.74 17.01
N CYS A 45 -5.99 -19.21 16.04
CA CYS A 45 -6.72 -20.49 16.16
C CYS A 45 -6.20 -21.59 15.23
N GLY A 46 -5.19 -21.33 14.40
CA GLY A 46 -4.62 -22.32 13.48
C GLY A 46 -5.57 -22.72 12.35
N THR A 47 -6.61 -21.91 12.06
CA THR A 47 -7.56 -22.22 10.98
C THR A 47 -7.02 -21.79 9.63
N ARG A 48 -7.40 -22.52 8.57
CA ARG A 48 -7.05 -22.16 7.20
C ARG A 48 -7.95 -21.02 6.73
N GLN A 49 -7.34 -19.90 6.40
CA GLN A 49 -7.99 -18.71 5.87
C GLN A 49 -7.71 -18.56 4.38
N VAL A 50 -8.63 -17.93 3.66
CA VAL A 50 -8.43 -17.53 2.26
C VAL A 50 -8.02 -16.08 2.23
N VAL A 51 -7.00 -15.75 1.43
CA VAL A 51 -6.56 -14.37 1.24
C VAL A 51 -7.67 -13.59 0.53
N ASP A 52 -8.13 -12.51 1.16
CA ASP A 52 -9.09 -11.60 0.56
C ASP A 52 -8.42 -10.72 -0.50
N VAL A 53 -8.44 -11.19 -1.75
CA VAL A 53 -7.82 -10.51 -2.89
C VAL A 53 -8.36 -9.11 -3.14
N SER A 54 -9.58 -8.81 -2.67
CA SER A 54 -10.23 -7.50 -2.87
C SER A 54 -9.86 -6.47 -1.80
N LEU A 55 -9.18 -6.89 -0.73
CA LEU A 55 -8.96 -6.05 0.45
C LEU A 55 -8.10 -4.81 0.16
N PRO A 56 -6.94 -4.90 -0.54
CA PRO A 56 -6.18 -3.71 -0.92
C PRO A 56 -6.97 -2.70 -1.76
N ALA A 57 -7.79 -3.17 -2.70
CA ALA A 57 -8.65 -2.30 -3.51
C ALA A 57 -9.72 -1.59 -2.66
N ALA A 58 -10.31 -2.30 -1.70
CA ALA A 58 -11.27 -1.71 -0.76
C ALA A 58 -10.60 -0.65 0.14
N ALA A 59 -9.36 -0.90 0.56
CA ALA A 59 -8.58 0.02 1.38
C ALA A 59 -8.25 1.32 0.64
N LEU A 60 -7.76 1.21 -0.59
CA LEU A 60 -7.41 2.36 -1.42
C LEU A 60 -8.66 3.23 -1.68
N ARG A 61 -9.79 2.58 -2.00
CA ARG A 61 -11.08 3.27 -2.16
C ARG A 61 -11.54 3.96 -0.89
N CYS A 62 -11.35 3.31 0.27
CA CYS A 62 -11.67 3.88 1.57
C CYS A 62 -10.86 5.18 1.84
N VAL A 63 -9.58 5.22 1.46
CA VAL A 63 -8.77 6.45 1.59
C VAL A 63 -9.29 7.58 0.69
N ILE A 64 -9.75 7.25 -0.51
CA ILE A 64 -10.27 8.22 -1.49
C ILE A 64 -11.66 8.75 -1.07
N GLU A 65 -12.56 7.85 -0.68
CA GLU A 65 -13.98 8.17 -0.47
C GLU A 65 -14.36 8.42 1.00
N GLY A 66 -13.53 8.00 1.95
CA GLY A 66 -13.80 8.10 3.39
C GLY A 66 -14.91 7.18 3.90
N LYS A 67 -15.26 6.10 3.18
CA LYS A 67 -16.36 5.18 3.49
C LYS A 67 -15.89 3.77 3.86
N ASP A 68 -16.75 2.98 4.48
CA ASP A 68 -16.51 1.56 4.83
C ASP A 68 -15.33 1.31 5.79
N VAL A 69 -14.95 2.31 6.59
CA VAL A 69 -13.76 2.28 7.46
C VAL A 69 -13.72 1.04 8.36
N GLU A 70 -14.76 0.79 9.14
CA GLU A 70 -14.77 -0.35 10.08
C GLU A 70 -14.81 -1.71 9.37
N LYS A 71 -15.42 -1.78 8.18
CA LYS A 71 -15.43 -2.99 7.36
C LYS A 71 -14.05 -3.30 6.79
N VAL A 72 -13.33 -2.29 6.32
CA VAL A 72 -11.95 -2.46 5.82
C VAL A 72 -10.99 -2.79 6.97
N LYS A 73 -11.10 -2.04 8.08
CA LYS A 73 -10.27 -2.22 9.27
C LYS A 73 -10.37 -3.63 9.86
N SER A 74 -11.58 -4.17 9.99
CA SER A 74 -11.78 -5.53 10.52
C SER A 74 -11.17 -6.61 9.62
N ARG A 75 -11.24 -6.45 8.29
CA ARG A 75 -10.68 -7.40 7.32
C ARG A 75 -9.15 -7.44 7.29
N TYR A 76 -8.46 -6.37 7.69
CA TYR A 76 -6.99 -6.33 7.73
C TYR A 76 -6.35 -6.92 8.98
N GLY A 77 -7.12 -7.17 10.05
CA GLY A 77 -6.56 -7.61 11.32
C GLY A 77 -5.72 -8.88 11.17
N GLU A 78 -6.33 -9.92 10.61
CA GLU A 78 -5.72 -11.25 10.52
C GLU A 78 -4.64 -11.37 9.43
N PRO A 79 -4.84 -10.89 8.18
CA PRO A 79 -3.79 -10.97 7.17
C PRO A 79 -2.49 -10.26 7.55
N ILE A 80 -2.57 -9.12 8.25
CA ILE A 80 -1.37 -8.40 8.68
C ILE A 80 -0.63 -9.15 9.80
N ALA A 81 -1.36 -9.72 10.76
CA ALA A 81 -0.75 -10.57 11.79
C ALA A 81 -0.05 -11.78 11.17
N ALA A 82 -0.73 -12.48 10.26
CA ALA A 82 -0.16 -13.61 9.55
C ALA A 82 1.08 -13.23 8.71
N MET A 83 1.11 -12.05 8.08
CA MET A 83 2.30 -11.57 7.37
C MET A 83 3.47 -11.24 8.29
N GLN A 84 3.21 -10.76 9.51
CA GLN A 84 4.25 -10.42 10.50
C GLN A 84 4.87 -11.67 11.14
N ASP A 85 4.06 -12.70 11.34
CA ASP A 85 4.47 -13.97 11.97
C ASP A 85 4.91 -15.03 10.94
N GLU A 86 5.15 -14.63 9.68
CA GLU A 86 5.51 -15.52 8.55
C GLU A 86 4.46 -16.60 8.21
N GLY A 87 3.25 -16.52 8.77
CA GLY A 87 2.11 -17.38 8.44
C GLY A 87 1.52 -17.12 7.04
N LEU A 88 1.77 -15.93 6.47
CA LEU A 88 1.42 -15.52 5.11
C LEU A 88 2.61 -14.83 4.44
N VAL A 89 3.22 -15.48 3.46
CA VAL A 89 4.39 -14.95 2.75
C VAL A 89 4.05 -14.68 1.28
N PHE A 90 4.31 -13.45 0.83
CA PHE A 90 4.27 -13.07 -0.57
C PHE A 90 5.67 -12.75 -1.10
N PRO A 91 5.88 -12.78 -2.43
CA PRO A 91 7.08 -12.19 -3.02
C PRO A 91 7.26 -10.73 -2.60
N ASP A 92 8.50 -10.27 -2.51
CA ASP A 92 8.86 -8.95 -1.97
C ASP A 92 8.03 -7.80 -2.59
N GLU A 93 7.91 -7.74 -3.91
CA GLU A 93 7.18 -6.67 -4.60
C GLU A 93 5.69 -6.64 -4.20
N VAL A 94 5.11 -7.82 -3.99
CA VAL A 94 3.71 -8.00 -3.59
C VAL A 94 3.53 -7.63 -2.12
N THR A 95 4.47 -8.03 -1.27
CA THR A 95 4.54 -7.63 0.14
C THR A 95 4.61 -6.11 0.27
N PHE A 96 5.46 -5.45 -0.52
CA PHE A 96 5.57 -3.99 -0.54
C PHE A 96 4.28 -3.31 -1.02
N ALA A 97 3.64 -3.82 -2.08
CA ALA A 97 2.35 -3.30 -2.54
C ALA A 97 1.28 -3.39 -1.45
N TYR A 98 1.19 -4.55 -0.79
CA TYR A 98 0.21 -4.81 0.25
C TYR A 98 0.41 -3.88 1.45
N TYR A 99 1.65 -3.77 1.95
CA TYR A 99 1.97 -2.88 3.07
C TYR A 99 1.82 -1.41 2.72
N ALA A 100 2.19 -0.96 1.52
CA ALA A 100 2.01 0.43 1.11
C ALA A 100 0.54 0.85 1.21
N ILE A 101 -0.37 0.02 0.70
CA ILE A 101 -1.81 0.30 0.72
C ILE A 101 -2.38 0.23 2.14
N TYR A 102 -1.99 -0.78 2.93
CA TYR A 102 -2.38 -0.89 4.33
C TYR A 102 -1.91 0.31 5.15
N ASN A 103 -0.67 0.75 4.95
CA ASN A 103 -0.09 1.87 5.67
C ASN A 103 -0.69 3.21 5.23
N LEU A 104 -1.02 3.38 3.94
CA LEU A 104 -1.80 4.52 3.46
C LEU A 104 -3.15 4.63 4.17
N PHE A 105 -3.89 3.52 4.24
CA PHE A 105 -5.15 3.43 4.98
C PHE A 105 -4.96 3.70 6.48
N GLY A 106 -3.95 3.09 7.09
CA GLY A 106 -3.60 3.28 8.49
C GLY A 106 -3.29 4.74 8.83
N ARG A 107 -2.55 5.43 7.95
CA ARG A 107 -2.12 6.81 8.13
C ARG A 107 -3.27 7.80 7.98
N HIS A 108 -4.02 7.70 6.89
CA HIS A 108 -4.98 8.73 6.46
C HIS A 108 -6.42 8.48 6.90
N VAL A 109 -6.76 7.24 7.26
CA VAL A 109 -8.12 6.89 7.71
C VAL A 109 -8.13 6.51 9.19
N LEU A 110 -7.16 5.70 9.62
CA LEU A 110 -7.10 5.25 11.03
C LEU A 110 -6.32 6.19 11.94
N GLY A 111 -5.67 7.23 11.39
CA GLY A 111 -4.91 8.22 12.17
C GLY A 111 -3.65 7.65 12.84
N ARG A 112 -3.10 6.55 12.34
CA ARG A 112 -1.89 5.93 12.91
C ARG A 112 -0.65 6.77 12.61
N ALA A 113 0.29 6.77 13.55
CA ALA A 113 1.60 7.38 13.39
C ALA A 113 2.47 6.50 12.47
N ILE A 114 2.36 6.75 11.17
CA ILE A 114 3.13 6.07 10.12
C ILE A 114 3.92 7.14 9.37
N ASP A 115 5.19 6.87 9.10
CA ASP A 115 6.04 7.75 8.30
C ASP A 115 5.47 7.89 6.87
N ASP A 116 5.27 9.12 6.43
CA ASP A 116 4.71 9.41 5.10
C ASP A 116 5.64 8.90 3.98
N TRP A 117 6.97 8.97 4.17
CA TRP A 117 7.94 8.45 3.21
C TRP A 117 7.94 6.92 3.18
N LEU A 118 7.68 6.24 4.30
CA LEU A 118 7.60 4.77 4.32
C LEU A 118 6.54 4.27 3.33
N ILE A 119 5.37 4.91 3.30
CA ILE A 119 4.28 4.56 2.38
C ILE A 119 4.73 4.72 0.92
N ALA A 120 5.31 5.89 0.60
CA ALA A 120 5.81 6.18 -0.75
C ALA A 120 6.91 5.20 -1.17
N ASN A 121 7.87 4.94 -0.27
CA ASN A 121 8.99 4.02 -0.52
C ASN A 121 8.53 2.58 -0.73
N GLN A 122 7.55 2.10 0.05
CA GLN A 122 6.95 0.78 -0.15
C GLN A 122 6.22 0.71 -1.51
N ALA A 123 5.44 1.73 -1.87
CA ALA A 123 4.75 1.75 -3.16
C ALA A 123 5.73 1.77 -4.35
N LEU A 124 6.84 2.49 -4.23
CA LEU A 124 7.91 2.48 -5.22
C LEU A 124 8.61 1.11 -5.28
N SER A 125 8.91 0.50 -4.13
CA SER A 125 9.56 -0.81 -4.02
C SER A 125 8.74 -1.94 -4.64
N ALA A 126 7.41 -1.80 -4.66
CA ALA A 126 6.52 -2.72 -5.38
C ALA A 126 6.78 -2.74 -6.90
N GLN A 127 7.39 -1.69 -7.48
CA GLN A 127 7.68 -1.60 -8.91
C GLN A 127 9.03 -2.24 -9.29
N GLY A 128 9.71 -2.88 -8.34
CA GLY A 128 10.97 -3.58 -8.53
C GLY A 128 12.16 -2.63 -8.62
N THR A 129 12.64 -2.36 -9.84
CA THR A 129 13.97 -1.76 -10.03
C THR A 129 14.07 -0.29 -9.61
N GLN A 130 15.25 0.12 -9.13
CA GLN A 130 15.53 1.53 -8.78
C GLN A 130 15.40 2.51 -9.97
N ALA A 131 15.56 2.04 -11.21
CA ALA A 131 15.35 2.88 -12.39
C ALA A 131 13.90 3.37 -12.49
N ASN A 132 12.94 2.53 -12.07
CA ASN A 132 11.53 2.89 -12.02
C ASN A 132 11.24 3.92 -10.92
N PHE A 133 12.03 3.97 -9.85
CA PHE A 133 11.75 4.85 -8.72
C PHE A 133 11.74 6.32 -9.11
N ARG A 134 12.79 6.79 -9.80
CA ARG A 134 12.90 8.21 -10.19
C ARG A 134 11.81 8.61 -11.17
N VAL A 135 11.51 7.75 -12.14
CA VAL A 135 10.46 7.99 -13.14
C VAL A 135 9.09 8.06 -12.48
N MET A 136 8.76 7.08 -11.62
CA MET A 136 7.47 7.02 -10.94
C MET A 136 7.29 8.15 -9.95
N LEU A 137 8.32 8.49 -9.16
CA LEU A 137 8.24 9.59 -8.21
C LEU A 137 8.13 10.94 -8.92
N GLY A 138 8.85 11.13 -10.02
CA GLY A 138 8.71 12.32 -10.87
C GLY A 138 7.31 12.45 -11.47
N ALA A 139 6.76 11.35 -11.99
CA ALA A 139 5.38 11.31 -12.49
C ALA A 139 4.35 11.60 -11.39
N ALA A 140 4.56 11.09 -10.17
CA ALA A 140 3.70 11.36 -9.03
C ALA A 140 3.75 12.83 -8.60
N PHE A 141 4.94 13.44 -8.61
CA PHE A 141 5.12 14.87 -8.33
C PHE A 141 4.40 15.73 -9.37
N ALA A 142 4.58 15.43 -10.66
CA ALA A 142 3.89 16.12 -11.74
C ALA A 142 2.36 15.97 -11.64
N ALA A 143 1.86 14.77 -11.32
CA ALA A 143 0.44 14.52 -11.11
C ALA A 143 -0.14 15.30 -9.90
N ALA A 144 0.68 15.57 -8.89
CA ALA A 144 0.32 16.40 -7.74
C ALA A 144 0.56 17.91 -7.96
N GLY A 145 0.93 18.34 -9.17
CA GLY A 145 1.19 19.75 -9.49
C GLY A 145 2.44 20.31 -8.82
N VAL A 146 3.40 19.45 -8.45
CA VAL A 146 4.70 19.86 -7.93
C VAL A 146 5.65 20.04 -9.12
N ASP A 147 5.97 21.29 -9.45
CA ASP A 147 6.84 21.62 -10.58
C ASP A 147 8.20 20.93 -10.48
N SER A 148 8.71 20.49 -11.63
CA SER A 148 10.02 19.86 -11.76
C SER A 148 11.13 20.90 -11.80
N ASP A 149 11.19 21.79 -10.80
CA ASP A 149 12.34 22.68 -10.62
C ASP A 149 13.15 22.27 -9.37
N ASP A 150 14.46 22.41 -9.56
CA ASP A 150 15.65 21.94 -8.81
C ASP A 150 16.01 20.44 -8.88
#